data_AF-A0A1X7SL91-F1
#
_entry.id   AF-A0A1X7SL91-F1
#
_cell.length_a   1.000
_cell.length_b   1.000
_cell.length_c   1.000
_cell.angle_alpha   90.00
_cell.angle_beta   90.00
_cell.angle_gamma   90.00
#
_symmetry.space_group_name_H-M   'P 1'
#
loop_
_entity.id
_entity.type
_entity.pdbx_description
1 polymer ?
#
loop_
_entity_poly.entity_id
_entity_poly.type
_entity_poly.pdbx_seq_one_letter_code
_entity_poly.pdbx_strand_id
1 'polypeptide(L)'
;MLQKPFGAEKWITVSTIWPTLSRLLNHHLVPDSKDTSLMKSMKKQMMDDLKERYTGEILKVLTKATLLDPRFKNLRFLTESDRKCAVTNFKLDYNLVQDFKSKEAGPSQPTPKKKS
;
A
#
# COMPACT_ATOMS: atom_id res chain seq x y z
N MET A 1 -10.08 8.86 17.56
CA MET A 1 -8.68 9.09 17.13
C MET A 1 -8.63 10.29 16.21
N LEU A 2 -7.98 11.39 16.61
CA LEU A 2 -7.69 12.50 15.70
C LEU A 2 -6.65 12.04 14.66
N GLN A 3 -6.97 12.11 13.37
CA GLN A 3 -5.94 11.96 12.33
C GLN A 3 -5.09 13.23 12.35
N LYS A 4 -3.79 13.09 12.61
CA LYS A 4 -2.83 14.18 12.44
C LYS A 4 -2.75 14.54 10.95
N PRO A 5 -2.69 15.84 10.60
CA PRO A 5 -2.48 16.26 9.22
C PRO A 5 -1.08 15.84 8.76
N PHE A 6 -0.97 15.41 7.50
CA PHE A 6 0.28 14.94 6.91
C PHE A 6 1.45 15.92 7.13
N GLY A 7 1.20 17.22 7.02
CA GLY A 7 2.23 18.26 7.21
C GLY A 7 2.70 18.50 8.65
N ALA A 8 2.09 17.88 9.66
CA ALA A 8 2.49 18.06 11.06
C ALA A 8 3.52 17.04 11.55
N GLU A 9 3.82 16.01 10.76
CA GLU A 9 4.85 15.02 11.10
C GLU A 9 6.16 15.35 10.39
N LYS A 10 7.28 15.25 11.09
CA LYS A 10 8.63 15.45 10.52
C LYS A 10 8.91 14.52 9.34
N TRP A 11 8.24 13.37 9.30
CA TRP A 11 8.35 12.37 8.24
C TRP A 11 6.97 11.81 7.90
N ILE A 12 6.42 12.18 6.75
CA ILE A 12 5.19 11.55 6.24
C ILE A 12 5.54 10.14 5.79
N THR A 13 4.94 9.13 6.43
CA THR A 13 5.12 7.75 6.00
C THR A 13 4.19 7.45 4.82
N VAL A 14 4.74 7.03 3.69
CA VAL A 14 4.00 6.64 2.47
C VAL A 14 2.93 5.58 2.77
N SER A 15 3.15 4.74 3.78
CA SER A 15 2.19 3.74 4.29
C SER A 15 0.86 4.32 4.81
N THR A 16 0.79 5.62 5.11
CA THR A 16 -0.43 6.28 5.61
C THR A 16 -1.33 6.80 4.50
N ILE A 17 -0.79 6.93 3.28
CA ILE A 17 -1.51 7.49 2.13
C ILE A 17 -2.66 6.58 1.73
N TRP A 18 -2.41 5.27 1.58
CA TRP A 18 -3.44 4.33 1.15
C TRP A 18 -4.62 4.17 2.13
N PRO A 19 -4.40 3.98 3.46
CA PRO A 19 -5.49 3.98 4.42
C PRO A 19 -6.32 5.27 4.38
N THR A 20 -5.67 6.42 4.21
CA THR A 20 -6.36 7.72 4.17
C THR A 20 -7.15 7.89 2.88
N LEU A 21 -6.56 7.51 1.75
CA LEU A 21 -7.22 7.53 0.45
C LEU A 21 -8.46 6.62 0.45
N SER A 22 -8.34 5.40 0.98
CA SER A 22 -9.48 4.49 1.12
C SER A 22 -10.59 5.10 1.97
N ARG A 23 -10.25 5.77 3.08
CA ARG A 23 -11.23 6.47 3.91
C ARG A 23 -11.92 7.63 3.17
N LEU A 24 -11.18 8.39 2.37
CA LEU A 24 -11.75 9.45 1.55
C LEU A 24 -12.74 8.89 0.52
N LEU A 25 -12.32 7.88 -0.24
CA LEU A 25 -13.13 7.29 -1.31
C LEU A 25 -14.36 6.55 -0.79
N ASN A 26 -14.24 5.82 0.32
CA ASN A 26 -15.29 4.92 0.81
C ASN A 26 -16.21 5.56 1.86
N HIS A 27 -15.86 6.71 2.43
CA HIS A 27 -16.65 7.33 3.50
C HIS A 27 -16.92 8.82 3.28
N HIS A 28 -15.93 9.61 2.87
CA HIS A 28 -16.09 11.07 2.81
C HIS A 28 -16.65 11.58 1.47
N LEU A 29 -16.27 10.95 0.37
CA LEU A 29 -16.67 11.34 -0.99
C LEU A 29 -17.88 10.55 -1.50
N VAL A 30 -18.41 9.64 -0.69
CA VAL A 30 -19.67 8.95 -1.02
C VAL A 30 -20.82 9.97 -0.96
N PRO A 31 -21.64 10.07 -2.02
CA PRO A 31 -22.81 10.94 -2.02
C PRO A 31 -23.80 10.56 -0.91
N ASP A 32 -24.24 11.53 -0.13
CA ASP A 32 -25.32 11.38 0.85
C ASP A 32 -26.65 11.88 0.25
N SER A 33 -27.75 11.31 0.72
CA SER A 33 -29.12 11.82 0.56
C SER A 33 -29.27 13.31 0.90
N LYS A 34 -28.49 13.80 1.88
CA LYS A 34 -28.51 15.20 2.34
C LYS A 34 -27.70 16.15 1.47
N ASP A 35 -26.91 15.64 0.52
CA ASP A 35 -26.06 16.47 -0.32
C ASP A 35 -26.89 17.24 -1.37
N THR A 36 -26.54 18.51 -1.56
CA THR A 36 -27.04 19.31 -2.68
C THR A 36 -26.52 18.77 -4.02
N SER A 37 -27.19 19.13 -5.13
CA SER A 37 -26.72 18.77 -6.48
C SER A 37 -25.25 19.18 -6.72
N LEU A 38 -24.88 20.39 -6.28
CA LEU A 38 -23.50 20.88 -6.36
C LEU A 38 -22.53 20.00 -5.55
N MET A 39 -22.88 19.67 -4.30
CA MET A 39 -22.02 18.84 -3.44
C MET A 39 -21.80 17.44 -4.03
N LYS A 40 -22.84 16.83 -4.61
CA LYS A 40 -22.73 15.54 -5.32
C LYS A 40 -21.77 15.63 -6.51
N SER A 41 -21.88 16.70 -7.29
CA SER A 41 -20.98 16.95 -8.42
C SER A 41 -19.53 17.14 -7.98
N MET A 42 -19.29 17.93 -6.94
CA MET A 42 -17.95 18.15 -6.39
C MET A 42 -17.34 16.87 -5.83
N LYS A 43 -18.08 16.12 -5.00
CA LYS A 43 -17.64 14.83 -4.45
C LYS A 43 -17.28 13.84 -5.56
N LYS A 44 -18.09 13.79 -6.63
CA LYS A 44 -17.81 12.95 -7.80
C LYS A 44 -16.50 13.35 -8.49
N GLN A 45 -16.32 14.63 -8.81
CA GLN A 45 -15.08 15.11 -9.44
C GLN A 45 -13.84 14.80 -8.61
N MET A 46 -13.90 15.03 -7.30
CA MET A 46 -12.80 14.70 -6.39
C MET A 46 -12.51 13.19 -6.36
N MET A 47 -13.56 12.36 -6.36
CA MET A 47 -13.42 10.91 -6.35
C MET A 47 -12.80 10.40 -7.65
N ASP A 48 -13.23 10.95 -8.80
CA ASP A 48 -12.71 10.57 -10.11
C ASP A 48 -11.23 10.95 -10.23
N ASP A 49 -10.86 12.19 -9.85
CA ASP A 49 -9.48 12.69 -9.85
C ASP A 49 -8.54 11.88 -8.92
N LEU A 50 -9.05 11.43 -7.76
CA LEU A 50 -8.28 10.56 -6.86
C LEU A 50 -8.12 9.14 -7.43
N LYS A 51 -9.17 8.58 -8.04
CA LYS A 51 -9.11 7.23 -8.65
C LYS A 51 -8.19 7.19 -9.87
N GLU A 52 -8.15 8.27 -10.65
CA GLU A 52 -7.28 8.39 -11.81
C GLU A 52 -5.80 8.46 -11.38
N ARG A 53 -5.47 9.30 -10.39
CA ARG A 53 -4.08 9.49 -9.95
C ARG A 53 -3.50 8.30 -9.18
N TYR A 54 -4.32 7.61 -8.39
CA TYR A 54 -3.87 6.52 -7.51
C TYR A 54 -4.30 5.15 -8.02
N THR A 55 -3.92 4.84 -9.26
CA THR A 55 -4.20 3.56 -9.92
C THR A 55 -2.92 2.82 -10.33
N GLY A 56 -3.06 1.59 -10.81
CA GLY A 56 -1.97 0.80 -11.38
C GLY A 56 -0.79 0.59 -10.42
N GLU A 57 0.42 0.91 -10.89
CA GLU A 57 1.67 0.71 -10.13
C GLU A 57 1.76 1.57 -8.87
N ILE A 58 1.23 2.80 -8.90
CA ILE A 58 1.21 3.68 -7.73
C ILE A 58 0.44 3.00 -6.59
N LEU A 59 -0.74 2.46 -6.91
CA LEU A 59 -1.57 1.76 -5.94
C LEU A 59 -0.87 0.50 -5.39
N LYS A 60 -0.16 -0.24 -6.23
CA LYS A 60 0.63 -1.42 -5.80
C LYS A 60 1.73 -1.01 -4.81
N VAL A 61 2.49 0.04 -5.11
CA VAL A 61 3.55 0.55 -4.23
C VAL A 61 2.97 1.01 -2.89
N LEU A 62 1.89 1.79 -2.92
CA LEU A 62 1.23 2.25 -1.70
C LEU A 62 0.69 1.09 -0.86
N THR A 63 0.13 0.07 -1.51
CA THR A 63 -0.36 -1.15 -0.83
C THR A 63 0.78 -1.90 -0.16
N LYS A 64 1.91 -2.10 -0.84
CA LYS A 64 3.10 -2.75 -0.27
C LYS A 64 3.69 -1.93 0.89
N ALA A 65 3.84 -0.61 0.72
CA ALA A 65 4.32 0.28 1.77
C ALA A 65 3.44 0.22 3.02
N THR A 66 2.12 0.14 2.83
CA THR A 66 1.15 -0.01 3.92
C THR A 66 1.24 -1.37 4.59
N LEU A 67 1.39 -2.45 3.82
CA LEU A 67 1.51 -3.81 4.35
C LEU A 67 2.79 -4.01 5.18
N LEU A 68 3.90 -3.40 4.75
CA LEU A 68 5.17 -3.42 5.45
C LEU A 68 5.16 -2.62 6.76
N ASP A 69 4.21 -1.70 6.92
CA ASP A 69 4.07 -0.89 8.12
C ASP A 69 3.31 -1.69 9.20
N PRO A 70 3.93 -1.95 10.37
CA PRO A 70 3.29 -2.70 11.46
C PRO A 70 1.95 -2.10 11.92
N ARG A 71 1.76 -0.77 11.78
CA ARG A 71 0.53 -0.07 12.16
C ARG A 71 -0.68 -0.52 11.35
N PHE A 72 -0.46 -1.06 10.15
CA PHE A 72 -1.52 -1.43 9.20
C PHE A 72 -1.48 -2.91 8.79
N LYS A 73 -0.78 -3.78 9.53
CA LYS A 73 -0.58 -5.22 9.26
C LYS A 73 -1.84 -5.99 8.80
N ASN A 74 -3.01 -5.60 9.26
CA ASN A 74 -4.27 -6.28 8.98
C ASN A 74 -5.09 -5.64 7.85
N LEU A 75 -4.63 -4.54 7.25
CA LEU A 75 -5.30 -3.78 6.18
C LEU A 75 -6.82 -3.72 6.37
N ARG A 76 -7.28 -3.38 7.59
CA ARG A 76 -8.70 -3.52 8.00
C ARG A 76 -9.68 -2.65 7.21
N PHE A 77 -9.15 -1.69 6.46
CA PHE A 77 -9.90 -0.79 5.59
C PHE A 77 -10.12 -1.37 4.18
N LEU A 78 -9.54 -2.54 3.88
CA LEU A 78 -9.77 -3.29 2.65
C LEU A 78 -10.75 -4.43 2.86
N THR A 79 -11.39 -4.86 1.78
CA THR A 79 -12.20 -6.08 1.76
C THR A 79 -11.32 -7.32 1.97
N GLU A 80 -11.95 -8.44 2.34
CA GLU A 80 -11.25 -9.72 2.50
C GLU A 80 -10.51 -10.14 1.22
N SER A 81 -11.17 -9.99 0.07
CA SER A 81 -10.62 -10.32 -1.24
C SER A 81 -9.41 -9.47 -1.58
N ASP A 82 -9.52 -8.15 -1.40
CA ASP A 82 -8.43 -7.21 -1.73
C ASP A 82 -7.23 -7.43 -0.81
N ARG A 83 -7.48 -7.72 0.46
CA ARG A 83 -6.42 -8.03 1.42
C ARG A 83 -5.68 -9.31 1.06
N LYS A 84 -6.41 -10.38 0.69
CA LYS A 84 -5.79 -11.63 0.22
C LYS A 84 -4.96 -11.38 -1.04
N CYS A 85 -5.49 -10.63 -2.00
CA CYS A 85 -4.78 -10.25 -3.22
C CYS A 85 -3.47 -9.49 -2.89
N ALA A 86 -3.53 -8.48 -2.02
CA ALA A 86 -2.37 -7.69 -1.61
C ALA A 86 -1.27 -8.55 -0.96
N VAL A 87 -1.65 -9.46 -0.05
CA VAL A 87 -0.70 -10.36 0.62
C VAL A 87 -0.10 -11.37 -0.35
N THR A 88 -0.89 -11.91 -1.29
CA THR A 88 -0.39 -12.83 -2.32
C THR A 88 0.61 -12.14 -3.23
N ASN A 89 0.30 -10.95 -3.74
CA ASN A 89 1.21 -10.18 -4.59
C ASN A 89 2.53 -9.87 -3.86
N PHE A 90 2.45 -9.48 -2.58
CA PHE A 90 3.63 -9.25 -1.77
C PHE A 90 4.49 -10.51 -1.58
N LYS A 91 3.87 -11.68 -1.37
CA LYS A 91 4.59 -12.96 -1.28
C LYS A 91 5.28 -13.31 -2.59
N LEU A 92 4.64 -13.07 -3.74
CA LEU A 92 5.25 -13.28 -5.06
C LEU A 92 6.48 -12.39 -5.24
N ASP A 93 6.38 -11.10 -4.90
CA ASP A 93 7.52 -10.18 -4.95
C ASP A 93 8.66 -10.63 -4.04
N TYR A 94 8.32 -11.06 -2.81
CA TYR A 94 9.30 -11.54 -1.85
C TYR A 94 10.05 -12.77 -2.40
N ASN A 95 9.33 -13.76 -2.93
CA ASN A 95 9.93 -14.95 -3.50
C ASN A 95 10.84 -14.60 -4.67
N LEU A 96 10.40 -13.69 -5.55
CA LEU A 96 11.23 -13.22 -6.66
C LEU A 96 12.56 -12.63 -6.16
N VAL A 97 12.52 -11.78 -5.12
CA VAL A 97 13.73 -11.21 -4.51
C VAL A 97 14.63 -12.30 -3.89
N GLN A 98 14.06 -13.33 -3.27
CA GLN A 98 14.85 -14.45 -2.73
C GLN A 98 15.52 -15.28 -3.84
N ASP A 99 14.81 -15.50 -4.95
CA ASP A 99 15.34 -16.21 -6.12
C ASP A 99 16.49 -15.43 -6.76
N PHE A 100 16.37 -14.09 -6.85
CA PHE A 100 17.47 -13.23 -7.30
C PHE A 100 18.70 -13.32 -6.39
N LYS A 101 18.52 -13.26 -5.07
CA LYS A 101 19.62 -13.43 -4.10
C LYS A 101 20.30 -14.80 -4.21
N SER A 102 19.52 -15.84 -4.46
CA SER A 102 20.04 -17.21 -4.61
C SER A 102 20.83 -17.42 -5.91
N LYS A 103 20.51 -16.66 -6.98
CA LYS A 103 21.24 -16.70 -8.25
C LYS A 103 22.53 -15.88 -8.26
N GLU A 104 22.62 -14.82 -7.45
CA GLU A 104 23.86 -14.05 -7.28
C GLU A 104 24.88 -14.75 -6.36
N ALA A 105 24.44 -15.71 -5.54
CA ALA A 105 25.31 -16.59 -4.78
C ALA A 105 25.95 -17.66 -5.69
N GLY A 106 26.91 -17.24 -6.54
CA GLY A 106 27.82 -18.15 -7.27
C GLY A 106 28.72 -18.97 -6.33
N PRO A 107 29.40 -20.02 -6.84
CA PRO A 107 29.86 -21.17 -6.06
C PRO A 107 30.81 -20.78 -4.92
N SER A 108 30.51 -21.29 -3.72
CA SER A 108 31.36 -21.24 -2.55
C SER A 108 32.79 -21.66 -2.92
N GLN A 109 33.76 -20.77 -2.70
CA GLN A 109 35.16 -21.12 -2.80
C GLN A 109 35.45 -22.35 -1.90
N PRO A 110 36.19 -23.35 -2.40
CA PRO A 110 36.51 -24.53 -1.60
C PRO A 110 37.33 -24.10 -0.39
N THR A 111 36.80 -24.39 0.79
CA THR A 111 37.47 -24.19 2.07
C THR A 111 38.86 -24.86 2.05
N PRO A 112 39.94 -24.19 2.51
CA PRO A 112 41.25 -24.80 2.55
C PRO A 112 41.23 -25.99 3.51
N LYS A 113 41.50 -27.19 2.99
CA LYS A 113 41.73 -28.38 3.82
C LYS A 113 42.93 -28.10 4.72
N LYS A 114 42.70 -28.03 6.04
CA LYS A 114 43.78 -28.11 7.03
C LYS A 114 44.46 -29.47 6.84
N LYS A 115 45.73 -29.46 6.38
CA LYS A 115 46.61 -30.62 6.50
C LYS A 115 46.87 -30.83 7.98
N SER A 116 46.50 -32.00 8.50
CA SER A 116 47.02 -32.58 9.73
C SER A 116 47.73 -33.86 9.39
#